data_AF-A0A2N2X766-F1
#
_entry.id   AF-A0A2N2X766-F1
#
_cell.length_a   1.000
_cell.length_b   1.000
_cell.length_c   1.000
_cell.angle_alpha   90.00
_cell.angle_beta   90.00
_cell.angle_gamma   90.00
#
_symmetry.space_group_name_H-M   'P 1'
#
loop_
_entity.id
_entity.type
_entity.pdbx_description
1 polymer ?
#
loop_
_entity_poly.entity_id
_entity_poly.type
_entity_poly.pdbx_seq_one_letter_code
_entity_poly.pdbx_strand_id
1 'polypeptide(L)'
;MRFKINPKIRTMKTIKRTVLLLIAIISISTINAQEEEKSKTKLDLGVDFASRYVWRGLEFSDSPAVQPYVELTSGNFTLGAWASYETGGQVVGQEFDLYANYAIGPVSLGFIDYSFPIDGFTDGYFQMKNHVGEATISFDGVEKFPLTLFVGVNVYNDDQNSIYTELGYPFKIGETELRAFVGGGNEIYSTNTDYTITNFGLTASKAVKFTDAFSLGVSASAIFNPDTEDAYLVFVISL
;
A
#
# COMPACT_ATOMS: atom_id res chain seq x y z
N MET A 1 -46.40 1.09 -37.79
CA MET A 1 -46.80 0.29 -36.59
C MET A 1 -46.12 0.92 -35.38
N ARG A 2 -46.89 1.57 -34.49
CA ARG A 2 -46.37 2.17 -33.24
C ARG A 2 -46.04 1.06 -32.25
N PHE A 3 -44.85 1.03 -31.66
CA PHE A 3 -44.62 0.30 -30.41
C PHE A 3 -44.02 1.20 -29.33
N LYS A 4 -44.67 1.10 -28.18
CA LYS A 4 -44.56 1.92 -26.97
C LYS A 4 -43.28 1.62 -26.21
N ILE A 5 -42.71 2.66 -25.61
CA ILE A 5 -41.82 2.57 -24.44
C ILE A 5 -42.69 2.22 -23.22
N ASN A 6 -42.23 1.29 -22.37
CA ASN A 6 -42.32 1.51 -20.93
C ASN A 6 -41.24 0.71 -20.16
N PRO A 7 -40.56 1.33 -19.17
CA PRO A 7 -39.42 0.76 -18.47
C PRO A 7 -39.87 0.00 -17.22
N LYS A 8 -39.20 -1.11 -16.89
CA LYS A 8 -39.25 -1.65 -15.53
C LYS A 8 -37.97 -1.28 -14.81
N ILE A 9 -38.07 -0.21 -14.03
CA ILE A 9 -37.16 0.14 -12.94
C ILE A 9 -37.15 -1.07 -11.99
N ARG A 10 -36.08 -1.86 -12.03
CA ARG A 10 -35.84 -2.92 -11.05
C ARG A 10 -35.34 -2.25 -9.78
N THR A 11 -36.32 -2.00 -8.92
CA THR A 11 -36.23 -1.43 -7.56
C THR A 11 -34.94 -1.78 -6.80
N MET A 12 -34.32 -0.73 -6.23
CA MET A 12 -33.17 -0.66 -5.32
C MET A 12 -33.38 -1.40 -3.97
N LYS A 13 -33.98 -2.59 -3.97
CA LYS A 13 -34.20 -3.38 -2.75
C LYS A 13 -33.01 -4.29 -2.43
N THR A 14 -32.22 -4.68 -3.42
CA THR A 14 -31.07 -5.57 -3.23
C THR A 14 -29.86 -4.82 -2.64
N ILE A 15 -29.57 -3.60 -3.11
CA ILE A 15 -28.46 -2.77 -2.62
C ILE A 15 -28.63 -2.43 -1.13
N LYS A 16 -29.86 -2.11 -0.68
CA LYS A 16 -30.13 -1.86 0.74
C LYS A 16 -29.92 -3.08 1.64
N ARG A 17 -30.12 -4.30 1.13
CA ARG A 17 -29.88 -5.54 1.87
C ARG A 17 -28.38 -5.88 1.95
N THR A 18 -27.62 -5.62 0.89
CA THR A 18 -26.16 -5.82 0.88
C THR A 18 -25.43 -4.82 1.77
N VAL A 19 -25.85 -3.54 1.78
CA VAL A 19 -25.29 -2.51 2.68
C VAL A 19 -25.63 -2.80 4.15
N LEU A 20 -26.83 -3.31 4.46
CA LEU A 20 -27.15 -3.74 5.83
C LEU A 20 -26.34 -4.96 6.29
N LEU A 21 -25.99 -5.87 5.38
CA LEU A 21 -25.13 -7.03 5.68
C LEU A 21 -23.68 -6.61 5.95
N LEU A 22 -23.16 -5.62 5.22
CA LEU A 22 -21.83 -5.03 5.47
C LEU A 22 -21.76 -4.30 6.83
N ILE A 23 -22.82 -3.57 7.21
CA ILE A 23 -22.90 -2.91 8.53
C ILE A 23 -23.05 -3.93 9.67
N ALA A 24 -23.71 -5.08 9.43
CA ALA A 24 -23.86 -6.14 10.41
C ALA A 24 -22.55 -6.91 10.68
N ILE A 25 -21.67 -7.05 9.69
CA ILE A 25 -20.34 -7.67 9.85
C ILE A 25 -19.39 -6.77 10.64
N ILE A 26 -19.51 -5.44 10.51
CA ILE A 26 -18.74 -4.46 11.31
C ILE A 26 -19.17 -4.45 12.79
N SER A 27 -20.35 -4.98 13.12
CA SER A 27 -20.94 -4.92 14.47
C SER A 27 -20.63 -6.13 15.38
N ILE A 28 -19.78 -7.08 14.97
CA ILE A 28 -19.41 -8.28 15.76
C ILE A 28 -18.11 -8.07 16.56
N SER A 29 -17.55 -6.85 16.61
CA SER A 29 -16.32 -6.52 17.34
C SER A 29 -16.43 -6.53 18.88
N THR A 30 -17.43 -7.19 19.47
CA THR A 30 -17.48 -7.49 20.90
C THR A 30 -17.30 -8.99 21.17
N ILE A 31 -16.19 -9.56 20.69
CA ILE A 31 -15.65 -10.75 21.34
C ILE A 31 -15.12 -10.27 22.69
N ASN A 32 -15.77 -10.72 23.76
CA ASN A 32 -15.29 -10.61 25.12
C ASN A 32 -13.87 -11.19 25.16
N ALA A 33 -12.86 -10.31 25.17
CA ALA A 33 -11.50 -10.68 25.48
C ALA A 33 -11.49 -11.18 26.93
N GLN A 34 -11.46 -12.50 27.10
CA GLN A 34 -11.06 -13.11 28.36
C GLN A 34 -9.66 -12.59 28.70
N GLU A 35 -9.46 -12.26 29.98
CA GLU A 35 -8.15 -11.89 30.53
C GLU A 35 -7.14 -13.01 30.26
N GLU A 36 -6.38 -12.90 29.18
CA GLU A 36 -5.25 -13.76 28.87
C GLU A 36 -3.97 -12.92 28.83
N GLU A 37 -2.90 -13.48 29.41
CA GLU A 37 -1.56 -12.91 29.46
C GLU A 37 -1.23 -12.14 28.18
N LYS A 38 -0.70 -10.90 28.31
CA LYS A 38 -0.27 -10.07 27.17
C LYS A 38 0.53 -10.91 26.17
N SER A 39 -0.16 -11.41 25.15
CA SER A 39 0.44 -12.13 24.04
C SER A 39 1.52 -11.22 23.47
N LYS A 40 2.75 -11.73 23.36
CA LYS A 40 3.86 -11.04 22.68
C LYS A 40 3.62 -10.92 21.17
N THR A 41 2.54 -11.52 20.68
CA THR A 41 2.13 -11.53 19.29
C THR A 41 0.90 -10.64 19.12
N LYS A 42 1.02 -9.65 18.21
CA LYS A 42 -0.04 -8.74 17.79
C LYS A 42 -0.48 -9.13 16.38
N LEU A 43 -1.79 -9.17 16.14
CA LEU A 43 -2.37 -9.23 14.81
C LEU A 43 -2.99 -7.86 14.52
N ASP A 44 -2.60 -7.24 13.42
CA ASP A 44 -3.16 -5.99 12.90
C ASP A 44 -3.79 -6.24 11.53
N LEU A 45 -4.82 -5.50 11.18
CA LEU A 45 -5.45 -5.57 9.86
C LEU A 45 -6.19 -4.26 9.60
N GLY A 46 -6.19 -3.84 8.34
CA GLY A 46 -6.79 -2.58 7.96
C GLY A 46 -6.95 -2.46 6.46
N VAL A 47 -7.30 -1.26 6.03
CA VAL A 47 -7.44 -0.94 4.61
C VAL A 47 -7.14 0.52 4.36
N ASP A 48 -6.32 0.76 3.34
CA ASP A 48 -6.06 2.09 2.82
C ASP A 48 -6.93 2.36 1.59
N PHE A 49 -7.47 3.57 1.50
CA PHE A 49 -8.14 4.08 0.31
C PHE A 49 -7.25 5.16 -0.31
N ALA A 50 -6.59 4.83 -1.41
CA ALA A 50 -5.72 5.74 -2.13
C ALA A 50 -6.46 6.34 -3.33
N SER A 51 -6.32 7.65 -3.55
CA SER A 51 -6.86 8.30 -4.75
C SER A 51 -6.19 7.81 -6.04
N ARG A 52 -5.00 7.22 -5.91
CA ARG A 52 -4.21 6.55 -6.95
C ARG A 52 -3.12 5.71 -6.28
N TYR A 53 -2.78 4.56 -6.85
CA TYR A 53 -1.60 3.79 -6.51
C TYR A 53 -0.39 4.27 -7.33
N VAL A 54 0.58 4.87 -6.64
CA VAL A 54 1.87 5.29 -7.21
C VAL A 54 2.97 4.53 -6.47
N TRP A 55 3.64 3.61 -7.16
CA TRP A 55 4.70 2.79 -6.61
C TRP A 55 6.06 3.34 -7.03
N ARG A 56 6.80 3.93 -6.09
CA ARG A 56 8.19 4.40 -6.32
C ARG A 56 8.31 5.33 -7.54
N GLY A 57 7.31 6.19 -7.71
CA GLY A 57 7.21 7.17 -8.81
C GLY A 57 6.51 6.65 -10.07
N LEU A 58 6.15 5.38 -10.14
CA LEU A 58 5.42 4.79 -11.27
C LEU A 58 3.92 4.69 -10.98
N GLU A 59 3.09 5.01 -11.97
CA GLU A 59 1.64 4.83 -11.87
C GLU A 59 1.28 3.34 -12.02
N PHE A 60 0.63 2.78 -10.98
CA PHE A 60 0.15 1.39 -10.94
C PHE A 60 -1.38 1.31 -10.89
N SER A 61 -2.07 2.43 -11.10
CA SER A 61 -3.52 2.42 -11.23
C SER A 61 -4.03 3.63 -12.02
N ASP A 62 -5.03 3.41 -12.88
CA ASP A 62 -5.70 4.50 -13.61
C ASP A 62 -6.87 5.13 -12.81
N SER A 63 -7.21 4.50 -11.68
CA SER A 63 -8.34 4.84 -10.81
C SER A 63 -7.95 4.81 -9.32
N PRO A 64 -8.83 5.24 -8.40
CA PRO A 64 -8.59 5.03 -6.97
C PRO A 64 -8.39 3.53 -6.65
N ALA A 65 -7.53 3.25 -5.68
CA ALA A 65 -7.19 1.91 -5.24
C ALA A 65 -7.63 1.64 -3.80
N VAL A 66 -8.02 0.40 -3.53
CA VAL A 66 -8.30 -0.13 -2.19
C VAL A 66 -7.19 -1.10 -1.83
N GLN A 67 -6.54 -0.84 -0.70
CA GLN A 67 -5.29 -1.49 -0.32
C GLN A 67 -5.41 -2.18 1.05
N PRO A 68 -5.97 -3.41 1.09
CA PRO A 68 -6.12 -4.14 2.34
C PRO A 68 -4.78 -4.72 2.81
N TYR A 69 -4.65 -4.88 4.13
CA TYR A 69 -3.50 -5.56 4.72
C TYR A 69 -3.87 -6.38 5.96
N VAL A 70 -3.00 -7.33 6.27
CA VAL A 70 -3.00 -8.07 7.55
C VAL A 70 -1.56 -8.33 7.97
N GLU A 71 -1.24 -8.08 9.23
CA GLU A 71 0.11 -8.20 9.78
C GLU A 71 0.13 -8.94 11.10
N LEU A 72 0.98 -9.94 11.19
CA LEU A 72 1.35 -10.62 12.43
C LEU A 72 2.71 -10.10 12.88
N THR A 73 2.78 -9.49 14.06
CA THR A 73 4.03 -9.06 14.68
C THR A 73 4.30 -9.87 15.93
N SER A 74 5.49 -10.47 16.05
CA SER A 74 5.95 -11.16 17.27
C SER A 74 7.40 -10.75 17.60
N GLY A 75 7.56 -9.97 18.66
CA GLY A 75 8.86 -9.35 18.97
C GLY A 75 9.32 -8.42 17.85
N ASN A 76 10.48 -8.70 17.27
CA ASN A 76 11.06 -7.92 16.17
C ASN A 76 10.70 -8.46 14.77
N PHE A 77 9.94 -9.56 14.70
CA PHE A 77 9.54 -10.18 13.45
C PHE A 77 8.14 -9.76 13.06
N THR A 78 7.96 -9.40 11.79
CA THR A 78 6.67 -9.11 11.16
C THR A 78 6.50 -10.02 9.94
N LEU A 79 5.30 -10.57 9.78
CA LEU A 79 4.84 -11.28 8.58
C LEU A 79 3.50 -10.67 8.17
N GLY A 80 3.38 -10.29 6.91
CA GLY A 80 2.16 -9.65 6.42
C GLY A 80 1.78 -10.06 5.01
N ALA A 81 0.55 -9.71 4.67
CA ALA A 81 0.04 -9.71 3.31
C ALA A 81 -0.59 -8.35 3.01
N TRP A 82 -0.35 -7.85 1.81
CA TRP A 82 -0.88 -6.58 1.32
C TRP A 82 -1.35 -6.75 -0.11
N ALA A 83 -2.30 -5.94 -0.55
CA ALA A 83 -2.72 -5.92 -1.95
C ALA A 83 -3.11 -4.51 -2.39
N SER A 84 -3.17 -4.28 -3.69
CA SER A 84 -3.72 -3.06 -4.28
C SER A 84 -4.72 -3.43 -5.37
N TYR A 85 -5.97 -3.01 -5.18
CA TYR A 85 -7.05 -3.27 -6.13
C TYR A 85 -7.63 -1.97 -6.67
N GLU A 86 -7.49 -1.79 -7.98
CA GLU A 86 -8.11 -0.70 -8.72
C GLU A 86 -9.64 -0.81 -8.67
N THR A 87 -10.32 0.33 -8.51
CA THR A 87 -11.79 0.36 -8.33
C THR A 87 -12.56 0.63 -9.61
N GLY A 88 -11.87 0.91 -10.72
CA GLY A 88 -12.46 1.13 -12.02
C GLY A 88 -11.39 1.23 -13.11
N GLY A 89 -11.83 1.65 -14.30
CA GLY A 89 -10.93 1.87 -15.43
C GLY A 89 -10.40 0.58 -16.08
N GLN A 90 -9.25 0.70 -16.73
CA GLN A 90 -8.45 -0.44 -17.20
C GLN A 90 -7.56 -0.90 -16.06
N VAL A 91 -7.65 -2.18 -15.70
CA VAL A 91 -6.72 -2.76 -14.73
C VAL A 91 -5.32 -2.77 -15.36
N VAL A 92 -4.40 -2.02 -14.76
CA VAL A 92 -3.02 -1.82 -15.24
C VAL A 92 -1.97 -2.29 -14.24
N GLY A 93 -2.28 -2.39 -12.94
CA GLY A 93 -1.27 -2.67 -11.92
C GLY A 93 -1.80 -3.22 -10.58
N GLN A 94 -2.71 -4.20 -10.62
CA GLN A 94 -3.07 -4.91 -9.40
C GLN A 94 -1.89 -5.71 -8.83
N GLU A 95 -1.86 -5.82 -7.51
CA GLU A 95 -0.74 -6.39 -6.78
C GLU A 95 -1.23 -7.16 -5.56
N PHE A 96 -0.57 -8.26 -5.27
CA PHE A 96 -0.74 -9.05 -4.05
C PHE A 96 0.63 -9.48 -3.56
N ASP A 97 0.94 -9.08 -2.33
CA ASP A 97 2.25 -9.24 -1.75
C ASP A 97 2.19 -10.08 -0.49
N LEU A 98 3.20 -10.93 -0.33
CA LEU A 98 3.57 -11.48 0.96
C LEU A 98 4.90 -10.88 1.38
N TYR A 99 5.00 -10.43 2.61
CA TYR A 99 6.25 -9.85 3.09
C TYR A 99 6.58 -10.29 4.50
N ALA A 100 7.87 -10.32 4.79
CA ALA A 100 8.39 -10.54 6.13
C ALA A 100 9.50 -9.53 6.43
N ASN A 101 9.60 -9.11 7.69
CA ASN A 101 10.61 -8.16 8.14
C ASN A 101 11.15 -8.56 9.52
N TYR A 102 12.43 -8.27 9.76
CA TYR A 102 13.07 -8.43 11.06
C TYR A 102 13.84 -7.17 11.46
N ALA A 103 13.45 -6.57 12.59
CA ALA A 103 14.07 -5.35 13.11
C ALA A 103 15.28 -5.64 14.02
N ILE A 104 16.36 -4.90 13.78
CA ILE A 104 17.61 -4.88 14.56
C ILE A 104 17.89 -3.43 14.98
N GLY A 105 17.17 -2.99 16.01
CA GLY A 105 17.19 -1.57 16.39
C GLY A 105 16.53 -0.71 15.30
N PRO A 106 17.18 0.35 14.80
CA PRO A 106 16.62 1.21 13.75
C PRO A 106 16.81 0.65 12.34
N VAL A 107 17.51 -0.49 12.18
CA VAL A 107 17.72 -1.15 10.89
C VAL A 107 16.76 -2.32 10.78
N SER A 108 16.13 -2.49 9.63
CA SER A 108 15.32 -3.68 9.34
C SER A 108 15.80 -4.42 8.10
N LEU A 109 15.69 -5.74 8.13
CA LEU A 109 15.93 -6.63 7.00
C LEU A 109 14.61 -7.26 6.59
N GLY A 110 14.25 -7.17 5.32
CA GLY A 110 12.97 -7.66 4.83
C GLY A 110 13.07 -8.47 3.55
N PHE A 111 11.95 -9.09 3.22
CA PHE A 111 11.71 -9.76 1.96
C PHE A 111 10.27 -9.51 1.54
N ILE A 112 10.06 -9.18 0.27
CA ILE A 112 8.74 -8.98 -0.33
C ILE A 112 8.64 -9.93 -1.53
N ASP A 113 7.58 -10.71 -1.56
CA ASP A 113 7.18 -11.55 -2.67
C ASP A 113 6.02 -10.85 -3.39
N TYR A 114 6.34 -10.24 -4.52
CA TYR A 114 5.39 -9.52 -5.36
C TYR A 114 4.69 -10.48 -6.30
N SER A 115 3.36 -10.39 -6.41
CA SER A 115 2.58 -11.02 -7.47
C SER A 115 1.67 -9.99 -8.11
N PHE A 116 1.72 -9.87 -9.44
CA PHE A 116 0.90 -8.95 -10.22
C PHE A 116 -0.23 -9.69 -10.93
N PRO A 117 -1.38 -9.93 -10.26
CA PRO A 117 -2.51 -10.58 -10.90
C PRO A 117 -3.01 -9.76 -12.10
N ILE A 118 -3.38 -10.46 -13.17
CA ILE A 118 -3.93 -9.84 -14.38
C ILE A 118 -5.37 -10.31 -14.56
N ASP A 119 -6.24 -9.38 -14.95
CA ASP A 119 -7.67 -9.64 -15.05
C ASP A 119 -7.97 -10.78 -16.05
N GLY A 120 -8.36 -11.95 -15.55
CA GLY A 120 -8.56 -13.16 -16.36
C GLY A 120 -8.80 -14.41 -15.51
N PHE A 121 -9.28 -15.50 -16.14
CA PHE A 121 -9.78 -16.72 -15.46
C PHE A 121 -8.88 -17.31 -14.34
N THR A 122 -7.57 -17.01 -14.34
CA THR A 122 -6.64 -17.34 -13.25
C THR A 122 -5.39 -16.46 -13.34
N ASP A 123 -4.96 -15.93 -12.19
CA ASP A 123 -3.69 -15.20 -12.04
C ASP A 123 -2.47 -16.12 -11.99
N GLY A 124 -2.68 -17.44 -11.91
CA GLY A 124 -1.60 -18.40 -11.76
C GLY A 124 -0.74 -18.19 -10.51
N TYR A 125 -1.28 -17.62 -9.42
CA TYR A 125 -0.57 -17.29 -8.17
C TYR A 125 0.27 -18.44 -7.57
N PHE A 126 0.00 -19.71 -7.88
CA PHE A 126 0.85 -20.81 -7.40
C PHE A 126 1.98 -21.18 -8.38
N GLN A 127 2.13 -20.43 -9.47
CA GLN A 127 3.21 -20.59 -10.45
C GLN A 127 4.30 -19.60 -10.09
N MET A 128 5.39 -20.10 -9.51
CA MET A 128 6.45 -19.24 -8.98
C MET A 128 7.01 -18.23 -10.00
N LYS A 129 7.01 -18.55 -11.30
CA LYS A 129 7.39 -17.62 -12.39
C LYS A 129 6.56 -16.31 -12.46
N ASN A 130 5.41 -16.25 -11.80
CA ASN A 130 4.53 -15.07 -11.74
C ASN A 130 4.86 -14.16 -10.55
N HIS A 131 5.89 -14.50 -9.77
CA HIS A 131 6.30 -13.75 -8.59
C HIS A 131 7.62 -13.03 -8.85
N VAL A 132 7.88 -11.94 -8.14
CA VAL A 132 9.20 -11.29 -8.08
C VAL A 132 9.59 -11.15 -6.61
N GLY A 133 10.77 -11.66 -6.24
CA GLY A 133 11.24 -11.60 -4.86
C GLY A 133 12.21 -10.44 -4.64
N GLU A 134 11.89 -9.52 -3.75
CA GLU A 134 12.74 -8.38 -3.37
C GLU A 134 13.29 -8.56 -1.96
N ALA A 135 14.62 -8.56 -1.82
CA ALA A 135 15.27 -8.45 -0.52
C ALA A 135 15.45 -6.97 -0.16
N THR A 136 15.13 -6.59 1.07
CA THR A 136 15.14 -5.18 1.49
C THR A 136 16.00 -4.95 2.73
N ILE A 137 16.59 -3.75 2.79
CA ILE A 137 17.23 -3.20 3.98
C ILE A 137 16.69 -1.79 4.17
N SER A 138 16.22 -1.47 5.38
CA SER A 138 15.79 -0.12 5.74
C SER A 138 16.48 0.38 7.00
N PHE A 139 16.53 1.70 7.12
CA PHE A 139 16.93 2.41 8.33
C PHE A 139 15.93 3.52 8.61
N ASP A 140 15.28 3.48 9.76
CA ASP A 140 14.17 4.39 10.13
C ASP A 140 14.63 5.74 10.69
N GLY A 141 15.95 5.98 10.70
CA GLY A 141 16.52 7.13 11.36
C GLY A 141 16.65 6.95 12.88
N VAL A 142 17.36 7.87 13.51
CA VAL A 142 17.43 8.02 14.97
C VAL A 142 17.32 9.49 15.34
N GLU A 143 17.06 9.82 16.61
CA GLU A 143 16.82 11.21 17.04
C GLU A 143 17.93 12.19 16.59
N LYS A 144 19.20 11.78 16.64
CA LYS A 144 20.34 12.61 16.22
C LYS A 144 20.59 12.62 14.71
N PHE A 145 19.97 11.70 13.98
CA PHE A 145 20.13 11.51 12.54
C PHE A 145 18.81 10.98 11.96
N PRO A 146 17.81 11.85 11.78
CA PRO A 146 16.45 11.43 11.43
C PRO A 146 16.31 11.00 9.96
N LEU A 147 17.39 10.99 9.19
CA LEU A 147 17.39 10.54 7.80
C LEU A 147 17.02 9.05 7.73
N THR A 148 16.01 8.74 6.92
CA THR A 148 15.61 7.37 6.62
C THR A 148 16.28 6.89 5.33
N LEU A 149 16.59 5.60 5.25
CA LEU A 149 17.09 4.94 4.04
C LEU A 149 16.26 3.69 3.75
N PHE A 150 15.99 3.44 2.49
CA PHE A 150 15.48 2.17 1.99
C PHE A 150 16.34 1.70 0.82
N VAL A 151 16.63 0.40 0.76
CA VAL A 151 17.25 -0.28 -0.38
C VAL A 151 16.48 -1.57 -0.62
N GLY A 152 15.99 -1.79 -1.83
CA GLY A 152 15.37 -3.02 -2.29
C GLY A 152 16.12 -3.56 -3.51
N VAL A 153 16.34 -4.87 -3.56
CA VAL A 153 16.96 -5.55 -4.70
C VAL A 153 16.12 -6.77 -5.05
N ASN A 154 15.70 -6.89 -6.29
CA ASN A 154 15.07 -8.10 -6.78
C ASN A 154 16.12 -9.21 -6.84
N VAL A 155 15.89 -10.28 -6.09
CA VAL A 155 16.81 -11.43 -5.94
C VAL A 155 16.26 -12.69 -6.58
N TYR A 156 15.03 -12.65 -7.08
CA TYR A 156 14.35 -13.78 -7.71
C TYR A 156 13.38 -13.32 -8.81
N ASN A 157 13.36 -14.06 -9.93
CA ASN A 157 12.54 -13.81 -11.14
C ASN A 157 12.69 -12.42 -11.77
N ASP A 158 13.86 -11.84 -11.57
CA ASP A 158 14.32 -10.67 -12.28
C ASP A 158 15.79 -10.89 -12.62
N ASP A 159 16.06 -11.23 -13.87
CA ASP A 159 17.41 -11.55 -14.34
C ASP A 159 18.37 -10.36 -14.19
N GLN A 160 17.82 -9.14 -14.14
CA GLN A 160 18.58 -7.90 -14.09
C GLN A 160 18.80 -7.40 -12.67
N ASN A 161 18.20 -8.06 -11.68
CA ASN A 161 18.28 -7.72 -10.26
C ASN A 161 17.99 -6.23 -10.02
N SER A 162 16.80 -5.77 -10.45
CA SER A 162 16.39 -4.37 -10.31
C SER A 162 16.59 -3.90 -8.87
N ILE A 163 17.19 -2.72 -8.72
CA ILE A 163 17.48 -2.08 -7.45
C ILE A 163 16.72 -0.78 -7.34
N TYR A 164 16.13 -0.54 -6.17
CA TYR A 164 15.57 0.73 -5.77
C TYR A 164 16.23 1.23 -4.49
N THR A 165 16.52 2.52 -4.41
CA THR A 165 16.94 3.17 -3.17
C THR A 165 16.15 4.43 -2.92
N GLU A 166 15.90 4.76 -1.65
CA GLU A 166 15.19 5.98 -1.27
C GLU A 166 15.77 6.57 0.01
N LEU A 167 16.00 7.88 -0.01
CA LEU A 167 16.29 8.69 1.15
C LEU A 167 15.05 9.48 1.55
N GLY A 168 14.80 9.56 2.85
CA GLY A 168 13.72 10.35 3.42
C GLY A 168 14.19 11.22 4.57
N TYR A 169 13.57 12.38 4.74
CA TYR A 169 13.82 13.27 5.86
C TYR A 169 12.48 13.65 6.51
N PRO A 170 12.16 13.10 7.69
CA PRO A 170 10.96 13.45 8.43
C PRO A 170 11.17 14.75 9.21
N PHE A 171 10.13 15.58 9.23
CA PHE A 171 10.07 16.81 10.02
C PHE A 171 8.61 17.14 10.37
N LYS A 172 8.38 18.13 11.24
CA LYS A 172 7.04 18.52 11.67
C LYS A 172 6.80 19.99 11.44
N ILE A 173 5.59 20.33 10.98
CA ILE A 173 5.08 21.71 10.92
C ILE A 173 3.76 21.73 11.69
N GLY A 174 3.79 22.33 12.88
CA GLY A 174 2.65 22.26 13.81
C GLY A 174 2.37 20.80 14.23
N GLU A 175 1.12 20.37 14.07
CA GLU A 175 0.69 19.00 14.38
C GLU A 175 0.82 18.05 13.19
N THR A 176 1.20 18.55 12.01
CA THR A 176 1.34 17.75 10.80
C THR A 176 2.74 17.18 10.70
N GLU A 177 2.82 15.88 10.45
CA GLU A 177 4.07 15.19 10.15
C GLU A 177 4.34 15.32 8.65
N LEU A 178 5.58 15.60 8.27
CA LEU A 178 6.00 15.71 6.89
C LEU A 178 7.22 14.84 6.63
N ARG A 179 7.34 14.36 5.40
CA ARG A 179 8.49 13.61 4.91
C ARG A 179 8.85 14.09 3.52
N ALA A 180 10.01 14.72 3.39
CA ALA A 180 10.62 14.94 2.07
C ALA A 180 11.36 13.67 1.67
N PHE A 181 11.31 13.28 0.40
CA PHE A 181 11.98 12.07 -0.08
C PHE A 181 12.53 12.22 -1.48
N VAL A 182 13.55 11.42 -1.78
CA VAL A 182 14.14 11.23 -3.10
C VAL A 182 14.61 9.79 -3.23
N GLY A 183 14.23 9.15 -4.32
CA GLY A 183 14.52 7.77 -4.63
C GLY A 183 14.78 7.58 -6.12
N GLY A 184 15.45 6.48 -6.41
CA GLY A 184 15.86 6.12 -7.74
C GLY A 184 16.03 4.62 -7.87
N GLY A 185 15.89 4.14 -9.09
CA GLY A 185 16.07 2.75 -9.42
C GLY A 185 16.48 2.56 -10.87
N ASN A 186 16.80 1.32 -11.22
CA ASN A 186 17.11 0.89 -12.58
C ASN A 186 16.06 -0.12 -13.08
N GLU A 187 16.22 -0.59 -14.31
CA GLU A 187 15.43 -1.69 -14.89
C GLU A 187 13.91 -1.44 -14.73
N ILE A 188 13.18 -2.23 -13.94
CA ILE A 188 11.72 -2.08 -13.77
C ILE A 188 11.29 -0.71 -13.21
N TYR A 189 12.21 0.02 -12.57
CA TYR A 189 11.94 1.33 -11.99
C TYR A 189 12.09 2.48 -12.99
N SER A 190 12.75 2.26 -14.13
CA SER A 190 13.22 3.30 -15.06
C SER A 190 12.84 3.01 -16.51
N THR A 191 12.54 4.03 -17.30
CA THR A 191 12.17 3.90 -18.72
C THR A 191 13.32 3.47 -19.62
N ASN A 192 14.56 3.77 -19.23
CA ASN A 192 15.77 3.50 -20.01
C ASN A 192 16.66 2.41 -19.42
N THR A 193 16.18 1.67 -18.41
CA THR A 193 16.90 0.63 -17.64
C THR A 193 18.09 1.11 -16.79
N ASP A 194 18.57 2.34 -16.96
CA ASP A 194 19.69 2.88 -16.19
C ASP A 194 19.23 3.30 -14.78
N TYR A 195 20.15 3.27 -13.81
CA TYR A 195 19.85 3.81 -12.48
C TYR A 195 19.64 5.33 -12.56
N THR A 196 18.41 5.78 -12.35
CA THR A 196 18.01 7.18 -12.45
C THR A 196 17.12 7.58 -11.27
N ILE A 197 16.95 8.88 -11.05
CA ILE A 197 15.97 9.38 -10.08
C ILE A 197 14.59 9.19 -10.69
N THR A 198 13.74 8.45 -10.00
CA THR A 198 12.39 8.08 -10.48
C THR A 198 11.31 8.58 -9.53
N ASN A 199 11.67 9.00 -8.31
CA ASN A 199 10.69 9.34 -7.30
C ASN A 199 11.21 10.44 -6.39
N PHE A 200 10.57 11.60 -6.35
CA PHE A 200 10.84 12.57 -5.29
C PHE A 200 9.59 13.35 -4.94
N GLY A 201 9.56 13.90 -3.73
CA GLY A 201 8.36 14.59 -3.29
C GLY A 201 8.31 14.93 -1.83
N LEU A 202 7.09 15.25 -1.41
CA LEU A 202 6.74 15.61 -0.05
C LEU A 202 5.41 14.95 0.32
N THR A 203 5.44 14.18 1.40
CA THR A 203 4.24 13.64 2.05
C THR A 203 3.94 14.44 3.30
N ALA A 204 2.68 14.77 3.51
CA ALA A 204 2.16 15.29 4.77
C ALA A 204 1.12 14.33 5.33
N SER A 205 1.20 14.00 6.61
CA SER A 205 0.30 13.08 7.30
C SER A 205 -0.18 13.63 8.64
N LYS A 206 -1.39 13.24 9.04
CA LYS A 206 -1.93 13.50 10.38
C LYS A 206 -3.02 12.50 10.73
N ALA A 207 -3.23 12.31 12.04
CA ALA A 207 -4.41 11.63 12.55
C ALA A 207 -5.55 12.64 12.76
N VAL A 208 -6.68 12.44 12.07
CA VAL A 208 -7.89 13.22 12.28
C VAL A 208 -8.68 12.59 13.41
N LYS A 209 -8.68 13.23 14.58
CA LYS A 209 -9.43 12.77 15.74
C LYS A 209 -10.92 13.08 15.56
N PHE A 210 -11.75 12.04 15.59
CA PHE A 210 -13.22 12.16 15.56
C PHE A 210 -13.82 11.97 16.96
N THR A 211 -13.28 11.03 17.74
CA THR A 211 -13.65 10.78 19.13
C THR A 211 -12.40 10.46 19.96
N ASP A 212 -12.54 10.30 21.28
CA ASP A 212 -11.43 9.84 22.12
C ASP A 212 -10.98 8.42 21.81
N ALA A 213 -11.85 7.60 21.22
CA ALA A 213 -11.57 6.21 20.86
C ALA A 213 -11.25 6.01 19.37
N PHE A 214 -11.48 7.02 18.52
CA PHE A 214 -11.36 6.88 17.08
C PHE A 214 -10.67 8.08 16.44
N SER A 215 -9.59 7.79 15.73
CA SER A 215 -8.90 8.71 14.84
C SER A 215 -8.70 8.02 13.50
N LEU A 216 -8.70 8.81 12.43
CA LEU A 216 -8.48 8.32 11.07
C LEU A 216 -7.14 8.85 10.55
N GLY A 217 -6.29 7.97 10.06
CA GLY A 217 -5.05 8.38 9.38
C GLY A 217 -5.39 9.02 8.04
N VAL A 218 -4.81 10.19 7.76
CA VAL A 218 -4.87 10.79 6.42
C VAL A 218 -3.50 11.27 6.00
N SER A 219 -3.19 11.11 4.72
CA SER A 219 -1.98 11.67 4.12
C SER A 219 -2.23 12.25 2.72
N ALA A 220 -1.41 13.23 2.35
CA ALA A 220 -1.32 13.76 1.00
C ALA A 220 0.14 13.78 0.55
N SER A 221 0.42 13.27 -0.65
CA SER A 221 1.75 13.20 -1.23
C SER A 221 1.78 13.91 -2.57
N ALA A 222 2.64 14.91 -2.71
CA ALA A 222 3.04 15.44 -4.01
C ALA A 222 4.27 14.64 -4.47
N ILE A 223 4.14 13.92 -5.58
CA ILE A 223 5.13 12.97 -6.10
C ILE A 223 5.49 13.39 -7.52
N PHE A 224 6.77 13.34 -7.86
CA PHE A 224 7.30 13.69 -9.17
C PHE A 224 8.25 12.60 -9.65
N ASN A 225 8.09 12.20 -10.90
CA ASN A 225 8.97 11.25 -11.57
C ASN A 225 9.62 11.95 -12.77
N PRO A 226 10.90 12.35 -12.68
CA PRO A 226 11.57 13.05 -13.77
C PRO A 226 11.95 12.13 -14.93
N ASP A 227 11.94 10.81 -14.74
CA ASP A 227 12.22 9.83 -15.80
C ASP A 227 11.00 9.60 -16.71
N THR A 228 9.78 9.57 -16.14
CA THR A 228 8.53 9.48 -16.92
C THR A 228 7.90 10.84 -17.25
N GLU A 229 8.47 11.94 -16.73
CA GLU A 229 7.93 13.31 -16.80
C GLU A 229 6.54 13.47 -16.14
N ASP A 230 6.21 12.62 -15.16
CA ASP A 230 4.93 12.62 -14.48
C ASP A 230 4.93 13.36 -13.13
N ALA A 231 3.73 13.81 -12.74
CA ALA A 231 3.46 14.38 -11.44
C ALA A 231 2.13 13.87 -10.89
N TYR A 232 2.12 13.53 -9.60
CA TYR A 232 0.96 12.99 -8.90
C TYR A 232 0.68 13.77 -7.62
N LEU A 233 -0.61 13.95 -7.31
CA LEU A 233 -1.07 14.35 -5.98
C LEU A 233 -1.97 13.24 -5.45
N VAL A 234 -1.44 12.46 -4.51
CA VAL A 234 -2.10 11.27 -3.97
C VAL A 234 -2.61 11.57 -2.57
N PHE A 235 -3.90 11.30 -2.34
CA PHE A 235 -4.50 11.34 -1.01
C PHE A 235 -4.82 9.92 -0.54
N VAL A 236 -4.48 9.61 0.71
CA VAL A 236 -4.75 8.31 1.33
C VAL A 236 -5.52 8.49 2.62
N ILE A 237 -6.53 7.63 2.81
CA ILE A 237 -7.22 7.44 4.08
C ILE A 237 -6.88 6.06 4.59
N SER A 238 -6.40 5.97 5.83
CA SER A 238 -6.01 4.71 6.48
C SER A 238 -6.95 4.39 7.64
N LEU A 239 -7.55 3.20 7.59
CA LEU A 239 -8.46 2.66 8.61
C LEU A 239 -7.81 1.53 9.41
#